data_AF-A0A7W1JK45-F1
#
_entry.id   AF-A0A7W1JK45-F1
#
_cell.length_a   1.000
_cell.length_b   1.000
_cell.length_c   1.000
_cell.angle_alpha   90.00
_cell.angle_beta   90.00
_cell.angle_gamma   90.00
#
_symmetry.space_group_name_H-M   'P 1'
#
loop_
_entity.id
_entity.type
_entity.pdbx_description
1 polymer ?
#
loop_
_entity_poly.entity_id
_entity_poly.type
_entity_poly.pdbx_seq_one_letter_code
_entity_poly.pdbx_strand_id
1 'polypeptide(L)'
;MVSLIALGLWFWKHDVRPVLFAVLSCVGASAMYFSAAVSVDRERPPVRILDPGLDPLHSYPSGHVAAATALYGVLVVLGWTYAGRRARGWATLLLVLPLLIGASRLYEGAHHLSDVLGSLLFVSVWVLVAAKVMLPNRAAQAPRPRAR
;
A
#
# COMPACT_ATOMS: atom_id res chain seq x y z
N MET A 1 9.88 3.08 10.76
CA MET A 1 9.83 3.60 9.37
C MET A 1 8.72 4.64 9.15
N VAL A 2 7.46 4.38 9.52
CA VAL A 2 6.33 5.31 9.31
C VAL A 2 6.57 6.71 9.90
N SER A 3 7.17 6.79 11.08
CA SER A 3 7.44 8.07 11.77
C SER A 3 8.41 8.98 11.02
N LEU A 4 9.36 8.43 10.26
CA LEU A 4 10.35 9.23 9.51
C LEU A 4 9.75 9.82 8.23
N ILE A 5 8.87 9.06 7.56
CA ILE A 5 8.13 9.51 6.37
C ILE A 5 7.12 10.60 6.78
N ALA A 6 6.41 10.41 7.89
CA ALA A 6 5.47 11.38 8.45
C ALA A 6 6.16 12.72 8.77
N LEU A 7 7.33 12.67 9.41
CA LEU A 7 8.06 13.88 9.77
C LEU A 7 8.54 14.66 8.54
N GLY A 8 9.12 13.97 7.54
CA GLY A 8 9.58 14.60 6.31
C GLY A 8 8.46 15.27 5.49
N LEU A 9 7.26 14.70 5.49
CA LEU A 9 6.11 15.27 4.80
C LEU A 9 5.50 16.46 5.54
N TRP A 10 5.51 16.47 6.88
CA TRP A 10 5.04 17.59 7.70
C TRP A 10 5.85 18.86 7.44
N PHE A 11 7.19 18.74 7.40
CA PHE A 11 8.09 19.87 7.18
C PHE A 11 8.03 20.44 5.76
N TRP A 12 7.55 19.68 4.77
CA TRP A 12 7.60 20.15 3.38
C TRP A 12 6.57 21.26 3.09
N LYS A 13 5.39 21.29 3.74
CA LYS A 13 4.34 22.27 3.40
C LYS A 13 3.47 22.81 4.54
N HIS A 14 3.71 22.47 5.80
CA HIS A 14 2.77 22.75 6.91
C HIS A 14 1.34 22.20 6.66
N ASP A 15 1.17 21.30 5.70
CA ASP A 15 -0.10 20.60 5.43
C ASP A 15 -0.04 19.23 6.11
N VAL A 16 -0.99 18.96 7.00
CA VAL A 16 -1.07 17.70 7.76
C VAL A 16 -1.72 16.57 6.95
N ARG A 17 -2.42 16.89 5.84
CA ARG A 17 -3.17 15.90 5.06
C ARG A 17 -2.30 14.77 4.50
N PRO A 18 -1.10 15.01 3.92
CA PRO A 18 -0.23 13.94 3.45
C PRO A 18 0.20 12.98 4.56
N VAL A 19 0.47 13.52 5.75
CA VAL A 19 0.91 12.76 6.92
C VAL A 19 -0.24 11.91 7.45
N LEU A 20 -1.41 12.52 7.66
CA LEU A 20 -2.60 11.79 8.09
C LEU A 20 -2.97 10.71 7.10
N PHE A 21 -2.92 11.00 5.79
CA PHE A 21 -3.19 10.01 4.75
C PHE A 21 -2.23 8.83 4.83
N ALA A 22 -0.92 9.07 4.95
CA ALA A 22 0.06 8.00 5.07
C ALA A 22 -0.15 7.15 6.32
N VAL A 23 -0.37 7.79 7.48
CA VAL A 23 -0.59 7.10 8.75
C VAL A 23 -1.88 6.28 8.72
N LEU A 24 -3.01 6.87 8.33
CA LEU A 24 -4.29 6.16 8.28
C LEU A 24 -4.32 5.06 7.22
N SER A 25 -3.62 5.24 6.10
CA SER A 25 -3.47 4.19 5.10
C SER A 25 -2.73 2.98 5.67
N CYS A 26 -1.59 3.19 6.33
CA CYS A 26 -0.81 2.11 6.94
C CYS A 26 -1.55 1.46 8.11
N VAL A 27 -2.13 2.24 9.02
CA VAL A 27 -2.88 1.72 10.16
C VAL A 27 -4.11 0.93 9.70
N GLY A 28 -4.87 1.47 8.74
CA GLY A 28 -6.03 0.78 8.17
C GLY A 28 -5.66 -0.50 7.43
N ALA A 29 -4.57 -0.50 6.64
CA ALA A 29 -4.07 -1.70 5.98
C ALA A 29 -3.66 -2.78 7.00
N SER A 30 -2.97 -2.41 8.08
CA SER A 30 -2.63 -3.32 9.17
C SER A 30 -3.88 -3.86 9.87
N ALA A 31 -4.87 -3.02 10.15
CA ALA A 31 -6.13 -3.44 10.76
C ALA A 31 -6.85 -4.45 9.86
N MET A 32 -6.99 -4.17 8.56
CA MET A 32 -7.59 -5.10 7.60
C MET A 32 -6.81 -6.43 7.53
N TYR A 33 -5.47 -6.38 7.54
CA TYR A 33 -4.63 -7.57 7.58
C TYR A 33 -4.91 -8.41 8.83
N PHE A 34 -4.85 -7.83 10.03
CA PHE A 34 -5.06 -8.57 11.27
C PHE A 34 -6.49 -9.10 11.37
N SER A 35 -7.49 -8.31 10.98
CA SER A 35 -8.89 -8.76 10.94
C SER A 35 -9.09 -9.95 10.01
N ALA A 36 -8.47 -9.93 8.83
CA ALA A 36 -8.53 -11.06 7.90
C ALA A 36 -7.76 -12.28 8.42
N ALA A 37 -6.57 -12.07 9.01
CA ALA A 37 -5.75 -13.14 9.54
C ALA A 37 -6.39 -13.90 10.70
N VAL A 38 -7.19 -13.23 11.54
CA VAL A 38 -7.94 -13.89 12.62
C VAL A 38 -9.28 -14.48 12.18
N SER A 39 -9.78 -14.07 11.00
CA SER A 39 -11.07 -14.56 10.48
C SER A 39 -10.93 -15.72 9.52
N VAL A 40 -9.73 -15.93 8.95
CA VAL A 40 -9.46 -16.91 7.91
C VAL A 40 -8.29 -17.78 8.33
N ASP A 41 -8.60 -18.93 8.92
CA ASP A 41 -7.62 -19.99 9.12
C ASP A 41 -7.29 -20.61 7.77
N ARG A 42 -6.03 -20.48 7.36
CA ARG A 42 -5.58 -20.98 6.06
C ARG A 42 -4.18 -21.56 6.15
N GLU A 43 -4.11 -22.86 5.88
CA GLU A 43 -2.86 -23.57 5.74
C GLU A 43 -1.99 -23.01 4.60
N ARG A 44 -0.68 -22.98 4.84
CA ARG A 44 0.32 -22.63 3.82
C ARG A 44 0.37 -23.66 2.69
N PRO A 45 0.89 -23.30 1.51
CA PRO A 45 0.98 -24.23 0.38
C PRO A 45 1.74 -25.52 0.75
N PRO A 46 1.33 -26.70 0.26
CA PRO A 46 1.98 -27.98 0.54
C PRO A 46 3.25 -28.16 -0.30
N VAL A 47 4.17 -27.20 -0.20
CA VAL A 47 5.46 -27.18 -0.89
C VAL A 47 6.57 -26.96 0.14
N ARG A 48 7.82 -27.15 -0.27
CA ARG A 48 8.95 -26.87 0.62
C ARG A 48 8.97 -25.38 0.98
N ILE A 49 8.75 -25.09 2.26
CA ILE A 49 8.85 -23.75 2.81
C ILE A 49 10.32 -23.43 3.05
N LEU A 50 10.80 -22.33 2.47
CA LEU A 50 12.20 -21.90 2.59
C LEU A 50 12.46 -21.03 3.83
N ASP A 51 11.41 -20.47 4.43
CA ASP A 51 11.45 -19.68 5.67
C ASP A 51 10.90 -20.50 6.87
N PRO A 52 11.78 -21.04 7.74
CA PRO A 52 11.39 -21.98 8.78
C PRO A 52 10.63 -21.35 9.96
N GLY A 53 10.56 -20.01 10.05
CA GLY A 53 9.90 -19.30 11.16
C GLY A 53 8.40 -19.08 10.97
N LEU A 54 7.83 -19.58 9.88
CA LEU A 54 6.46 -19.28 9.49
C LEU A 54 5.44 -20.18 10.19
N ASP A 55 4.37 -19.58 10.70
CA ASP A 55 3.22 -20.31 11.25
C ASP A 55 2.50 -21.09 10.12
N PRO A 56 2.34 -22.43 10.23
CA PRO A 56 1.68 -23.25 9.21
C PRO A 56 0.22 -22.89 8.93
N LEU A 57 -0.51 -22.35 9.91
CA LEU A 57 -1.97 -22.10 9.83
C LEU A 57 -2.34 -20.67 9.43
N HIS A 58 -1.36 -19.78 9.32
CA HIS A 58 -1.57 -18.37 8.97
C HIS A 58 -0.96 -18.02 7.62
N SER A 59 -1.59 -18.49 6.54
CA SER A 59 -1.24 -18.12 5.16
C SER A 59 -2.00 -16.91 4.63
N TYR A 60 -3.25 -16.68 5.04
CA TYR A 60 -4.07 -15.59 4.48
C TYR A 60 -4.25 -14.42 5.44
N PRO A 61 -4.20 -13.17 4.94
CA PRO A 61 -3.60 -12.74 3.67
C PRO A 61 -2.08 -12.57 3.82
N SER A 62 -1.35 -12.27 2.74
CA SER A 62 0.09 -12.05 2.86
C SER A 62 0.41 -10.70 3.50
N GLY A 63 0.97 -10.71 4.72
CA GLY A 63 1.33 -9.50 5.47
C GLY A 63 2.43 -8.66 4.81
N HIS A 64 3.45 -9.30 4.25
CA HIS A 64 4.53 -8.62 3.51
C HIS A 64 3.98 -7.87 2.29
N VAL A 65 3.10 -8.51 1.53
CA VAL A 65 2.45 -7.91 0.37
C VAL A 65 1.52 -6.78 0.80
N ALA A 66 0.75 -6.96 1.88
CA ALA A 66 -0.13 -5.93 2.40
C ALA A 66 0.65 -4.67 2.83
N ALA A 67 1.72 -4.85 3.60
CA ALA A 67 2.58 -3.75 4.05
C ALA A 67 3.27 -3.04 2.88
N ALA A 68 3.80 -3.78 1.90
CA ALA A 68 4.41 -3.22 0.71
C ALA A 68 3.39 -2.43 -0.12
N THR A 69 2.19 -2.98 -0.34
CA THR A 69 1.12 -2.32 -1.09
C THR A 69 0.69 -1.02 -0.43
N ALA A 70 0.56 -1.00 0.90
CA ALA A 70 0.23 0.20 1.65
C ALA A 70 1.33 1.27 1.51
N LEU A 71 2.58 0.90 1.76
CA LEU A 71 3.71 1.83 1.72
C LEU A 71 3.92 2.42 0.33
N TYR A 72 4.09 1.56 -0.68
CA TYR A 72 4.37 2.02 -2.04
C TYR A 72 3.15 2.66 -2.69
N GLY A 73 1.93 2.19 -2.40
CA GLY A 73 0.69 2.81 -2.83
C GLY A 73 0.55 4.25 -2.32
N VAL A 74 0.82 4.47 -1.03
CA VAL A 74 0.85 5.82 -0.43
C VAL A 74 1.85 6.72 -1.14
N LEU A 75 3.08 6.24 -1.37
CA LEU A 75 4.13 7.03 -2.04
C LEU A 75 3.73 7.38 -3.49
N VAL A 76 3.13 6.45 -4.22
CA VAL A 76 2.63 6.67 -5.58
C VAL A 76 1.55 7.76 -5.57
N VAL A 77 0.55 7.63 -4.70
CA VAL A 77 -0.57 8.58 -4.58
C VAL A 77 -0.07 9.97 -4.21
N LEU A 78 0.86 10.08 -3.26
CA LEU A 78 1.45 11.37 -2.87
C LEU A 78 2.28 11.96 -4.00
N GLY A 79 3.07 11.16 -4.71
CA GLY A 79 3.80 11.59 -5.90
C GLY A 79 2.87 12.14 -6.99
N TRP A 80 1.73 11.49 -7.22
CA TRP A 80 0.71 11.94 -8.15
C TRP A 80 0.02 13.23 -7.73
N THR A 81 -0.26 13.36 -6.44
CA THR A 81 -1.00 14.50 -5.87
C THR A 81 -0.14 15.76 -5.76
N TYR A 82 1.11 15.62 -5.30
CA TYR A 82 1.94 16.74 -4.89
C TYR A 82 3.17 16.99 -5.77
N ALA A 83 3.60 16.02 -6.58
CA ALA A 83 4.83 16.15 -7.38
C ALA A 83 4.58 16.51 -8.86
N GLY A 84 5.61 17.03 -9.52
CA GLY A 84 5.60 17.39 -10.94
C GLY A 84 5.63 16.17 -11.87
N ARG A 85 5.38 16.38 -13.18
CA ARG A 85 5.17 15.31 -14.18
C ARG A 85 6.26 14.23 -14.19
N ARG A 86 7.54 14.62 -14.11
CA ARG A 86 8.67 13.67 -14.08
C ARG A 86 8.66 12.80 -12.82
N ALA A 87 8.38 13.39 -11.66
CA ALA A 87 8.31 12.67 -10.39
C ALA A 87 7.11 11.69 -10.34
N ARG A 88 6.01 11.97 -11.04
CA ARG A 88 4.89 11.01 -11.18
C ARG A 88 5.30 9.71 -11.86
N GLY A 89 6.10 9.80 -12.92
CA GLY A 89 6.63 8.63 -13.61
C GLY A 89 7.47 7.77 -12.68
N TRP A 90 8.43 8.39 -11.97
CA TRP A 90 9.25 7.69 -10.97
C TRP A 90 8.42 7.09 -9.84
N ALA A 91 7.40 7.81 -9.35
CA ALA A 91 6.51 7.33 -8.31
C ALA A 91 5.75 6.07 -8.77
N THR A 92 5.21 6.05 -10.00
CA THR A 92 4.50 4.89 -10.56
C THR A 92 5.38 3.63 -10.65
N LEU A 93 6.69 3.78 -10.89
CA LEU A 93 7.61 2.63 -10.91
C LEU A 93 7.70 1.90 -9.57
N LEU A 94 7.36 2.56 -8.44
CA LEU A 94 7.35 1.92 -7.13
C LEU A 94 6.30 0.80 -7.01
N LEU A 95 5.29 0.77 -7.89
CA LEU A 95 4.27 -0.30 -7.92
C LEU A 95 4.86 -1.66 -8.32
N VAL A 96 6.07 -1.70 -8.88
CA VAL A 96 6.78 -2.95 -9.14
C VAL A 96 7.20 -3.65 -7.83
N LEU A 97 7.43 -2.90 -6.75
CA LEU A 97 7.97 -3.47 -5.51
C LEU A 97 7.00 -4.40 -4.78
N PRO A 98 5.70 -4.08 -4.59
CA PRO A 98 4.72 -5.03 -4.09
C PRO A 98 4.65 -6.33 -4.91
N LEU A 99 4.82 -6.24 -6.24
CA LEU A 99 4.80 -7.41 -7.13
C LEU A 99 6.04 -8.28 -6.94
N LEU A 100 7.23 -7.68 -6.85
CA LEU A 100 8.47 -8.40 -6.58
C LEU A 100 8.47 -9.06 -5.20
N ILE A 101 7.92 -8.38 -4.19
CA ILE A 101 7.75 -8.96 -2.86
C ILE A 101 6.76 -10.12 -2.90
N GLY A 102 5.64 -9.98 -3.63
CA GLY A 102 4.69 -11.08 -3.86
C GLY A 102 5.35 -12.28 -4.53
N ALA A 103 6.13 -12.07 -5.59
CA ALA A 103 6.87 -13.13 -6.26
C ALA A 103 7.88 -13.82 -5.33
N SER A 104 8.57 -13.06 -4.47
CA SER A 104 9.46 -13.61 -3.43
C SER A 104 8.70 -14.53 -2.48
N ARG A 105 7.50 -14.14 -2.04
CA ARG A 105 6.69 -14.94 -1.12
C ARG A 105 6.19 -16.24 -1.75
N LEU A 106 5.89 -16.23 -3.05
CA LEU A 106 5.54 -17.43 -3.80
C LEU A 106 6.75 -18.34 -3.97
N TYR A 107 7.92 -17.78 -4.29
CA TYR A 107 9.17 -18.53 -4.44
C TYR A 107 9.59 -19.24 -3.14
N GLU A 108 9.40 -18.59 -1.99
CA GLU A 108 9.67 -19.18 -0.67
C GLU A 108 8.67 -20.26 -0.26
N GLY A 109 7.60 -20.47 -1.02
CA GLY A 109 6.51 -21.35 -0.64
C GLY A 109 5.68 -20.82 0.54
N ALA A 110 5.84 -19.53 0.89
CA ALA A 110 5.24 -18.95 2.09
C ALA A 110 3.72 -18.74 1.93
N HIS A 111 3.25 -18.43 0.72
CA HIS A 111 1.87 -18.01 0.49
C HIS A 111 1.30 -18.62 -0.80
N HIS A 112 -0.02 -18.82 -0.84
CA HIS A 112 -0.73 -19.10 -2.07
C HIS A 112 -0.82 -17.84 -2.94
N LEU A 113 -0.99 -18.00 -4.25
CA LEU A 113 -1.20 -16.88 -5.18
C LEU A 113 -2.40 -16.01 -4.76
N SER A 114 -3.48 -16.61 -4.27
CA SER A 114 -4.65 -15.87 -3.78
C SER A 114 -4.38 -15.05 -2.52
N ASP A 115 -3.41 -15.42 -1.69
CA ASP A 115 -3.04 -14.63 -0.50
C ASP A 115 -2.34 -13.34 -0.91
N VAL A 116 -1.49 -13.43 -1.94
CA VAL A 116 -0.79 -12.29 -2.56
C VAL A 116 -1.78 -11.38 -3.27
N LEU A 117 -2.64 -11.94 -4.14
CA LEU A 117 -3.64 -11.17 -4.88
C LEU A 117 -4.68 -10.52 -3.96
N GLY A 118 -5.09 -11.22 -2.90
CA GLY A 118 -5.97 -10.68 -1.86
C GLY A 118 -5.36 -9.43 -1.25
N SER A 119 -4.13 -9.51 -0.73
CA SER A 119 -3.38 -8.38 -0.18
C SER A 119 -3.24 -7.20 -1.14
N LEU A 120 -2.89 -7.47 -2.40
CA LEU A 120 -2.78 -6.42 -3.42
C LEU A 120 -4.12 -5.71 -3.59
N LEU A 121 -5.22 -6.45 -3.70
CA LEU A 121 -6.54 -5.90 -3.96
C LEU A 121 -7.08 -5.08 -2.80
N PHE A 122 -7.22 -5.67 -1.61
CA PHE A 122 -7.92 -5.00 -0.50
C PHE A 122 -7.14 -3.77 -0.01
N VAL A 123 -5.80 -3.84 0.04
CA VAL A 123 -4.98 -2.70 0.45
C VAL A 123 -5.01 -1.60 -0.61
N SER A 124 -4.94 -1.95 -1.89
CA SER A 124 -5.03 -0.94 -2.95
C SER A 124 -6.37 -0.20 -2.90
N VAL A 125 -7.47 -0.92 -2.72
CA VAL A 125 -8.80 -0.31 -2.56
C VAL A 125 -8.82 0.63 -1.36
N TRP A 126 -8.32 0.18 -0.20
CA TRP A 126 -8.24 1.01 1.00
C TRP A 126 -7.45 2.31 0.78
N VAL A 127 -6.24 2.20 0.22
CA VAL A 127 -5.37 3.35 -0.06
C VAL A 127 -6.05 4.33 -1.02
N LEU A 128 -6.71 3.84 -2.07
CA LEU A 128 -7.42 4.69 -3.04
C LEU A 128 -8.64 5.38 -2.42
N VAL A 129 -9.39 4.69 -1.55
CA VAL A 129 -10.50 5.29 -0.81
C VAL A 129 -9.98 6.37 0.15
N ALA A 130 -8.97 6.07 0.95
CA ALA A 130 -8.34 7.03 1.85
C ALA A 130 -7.82 8.26 1.09
N ALA A 131 -7.20 8.05 -0.07
CA ALA A 131 -6.72 9.12 -0.93
C ALA A 131 -7.87 10.03 -1.39
N LYS A 132 -8.96 9.44 -1.88
CA LYS A 132 -10.14 10.17 -2.36
C LYS A 132 -10.81 10.99 -1.27
N VAL A 133 -10.84 10.48 -0.03
CA VAL A 133 -11.47 11.15 1.12
C VAL A 133 -10.58 12.26 1.67
N MET A 134 -9.26 12.03 1.76
CA MET A 134 -8.36 12.89 2.52
C MET A 134 -7.58 13.90 1.67
N LEU A 135 -7.31 13.58 0.41
CA LEU A 135 -6.46 14.40 -0.46
C LEU A 135 -7.31 15.31 -1.36
N PRO A 136 -6.83 16.53 -1.67
CA PRO A 136 -7.56 17.46 -2.51
C PRO A 136 -7.70 16.95 -3.95
N ASN A 137 -8.92 16.99 -4.49
CA ASN A 137 -9.19 16.60 -5.88
C ASN A 137 -8.72 17.70 -6.85
N ARG A 138 -7.47 17.65 -7.30
CA ARG A 138 -6.88 18.68 -8.17
C ARG A 138 -7.44 18.69 -9.59
N ALA A 139 -8.08 17.62 -10.06
CA ALA A 139 -8.79 17.63 -11.34
C ALA A 139 -9.95 18.65 -11.34
N ALA A 140 -10.59 18.87 -10.19
CA ALA A 140 -11.66 19.86 -10.02
C ALA A 140 -11.13 21.31 -9.83
N GLN A 141 -9.83 21.48 -9.56
CA GLN A 141 -9.20 22.78 -9.28
C GLN A 141 -8.45 23.36 -10.49
N ALA A 142 -8.51 22.71 -11.65
CA ALA A 142 -7.96 23.29 -12.87
C ALA A 142 -8.74 24.59 -13.20
N PRO A 143 -8.05 25.72 -13.40
CA PRO A 143 -8.72 26.98 -13.72
C PRO A 143 -9.59 26.78 -14.96
N ARG A 144 -10.88 27.10 -14.85
CA ARG A 144 -11.80 27.09 -15.99
C ARG A 144 -11.20 27.99 -17.08
N PRO A 145 -11.16 27.57 -18.36
CA PRO A 145 -10.70 28.43 -19.43
C PRO A 145 -11.51 29.73 -19.36
N ARG A 146 -10.82 30.88 -19.25
CA ARG A 146 -11.47 32.18 -19.36
C ARG A 146 -12.13 32.21 -20.74
N ALA A 147 -13.46 32.26 -20.78
CA ALA A 147 -14.18 32.52 -22.02
C ALA A 147 -13.62 33.82 -22.61
N ARG A 148 -13.11 33.74 -23.83
CA ARG A 148 -12.76 34.90 -24.65
C ARG A 148 -13.98 35.33 -25.43
#